data_AF-A0A1B0PC38-F1
#
_entry.id   AF-A0A1B0PC38-F1
#
_cell.length_a   1.000
_cell.length_b   1.000
_cell.length_c   1.000
_cell.angle_alpha   90.00
_cell.angle_beta   90.00
_cell.angle_gamma   90.00
#
_symmetry.space_group_name_H-M   'P 1'
#
loop_
_entity.id
_entity.type
_entity.pdbx_description
1 polymer ?
#
loop_
_entity_poly.entity_id
_entity_poly.type
_entity_poly.pdbx_seq_one_letter_code
_entity_poly.pdbx_strand_id
1 'polypeptide(L)'
;SMGAVFAIMGGLIHWFPLFTGQSMNDKMLKIQFMAMFIGVNMTFLPQHFLGLSGMPRRYSDYPDAYLTWNVVSSLGSIISTASILFFMYIMWESMVAMRKNTFTKQMSPSIEWVQ
;
A
#
# COMPACT_ATOMS: atom_id res chain seq x y z
N SER A 1 -4.92 10.59 4.57
CA SER A 1 -3.61 11.05 4.05
C SER A 1 -2.82 9.86 3.53
N MET A 2 -3.14 9.36 2.33
CA MET A 2 -2.58 8.10 1.79
C MET A 2 -1.04 8.08 1.74
N GLY A 3 -0.39 9.24 1.59
CA GLY A 3 1.06 9.34 1.67
C GLY A 3 1.66 8.83 2.99
N ALA A 4 0.98 9.01 4.12
CA ALA A 4 1.44 8.48 5.40
C ALA A 4 1.43 6.94 5.40
N VAL A 5 0.43 6.31 4.77
CA VAL A 5 0.35 4.85 4.66
C VAL A 5 1.50 4.31 3.84
N PHE A 6 1.82 4.94 2.70
CA PHE A 6 2.98 4.56 1.89
C PHE A 6 4.30 4.75 2.65
N ALA A 7 4.44 5.83 3.42
CA ALA A 7 5.62 6.05 4.25
C ALA A 7 5.78 4.97 5.33
N ILE A 8 4.69 4.58 6.00
CA ILE A 8 4.71 3.50 7.00
C ILE A 8 5.08 2.16 6.35
N MET A 9 4.50 1.82 5.20
CA MET A 9 4.85 0.59 4.49
C MET A 9 6.30 0.57 4.00
N GLY A 10 6.77 1.69 3.43
CA GLY A 10 8.17 1.83 3.02
C GLY A 10 9.14 1.71 4.19
N GLY A 11 8.80 2.34 5.33
CA GLY A 11 9.55 2.20 6.57
C GLY A 11 9.60 0.76 7.07
N LEU A 12 8.45 0.07 7.11
CA LEU A 12 8.40 -1.34 7.50
C LEU A 12 9.29 -2.19 6.61
N ILE A 13 9.21 -2.04 5.28
CA ILE A 13 10.07 -2.79 4.34
C ILE A 13 11.56 -2.48 4.56
N HIS A 14 11.90 -1.21 4.79
CA HIS A 14 13.28 -0.76 4.99
C HIS A 14 13.90 -1.35 6.26
N TRP A 15 13.20 -1.25 7.40
CA TRP A 15 13.70 -1.72 8.70
C TRP A 15 13.39 -3.20 8.99
N PHE A 16 12.63 -3.89 8.15
CA PHE A 16 12.30 -5.30 8.38
C PHE A 16 13.53 -6.22 8.52
N PRO A 17 14.58 -6.10 7.67
CA PRO A 17 15.79 -6.90 7.84
C PRO A 17 16.55 -6.57 9.13
N LEU A 18 16.46 -5.32 9.61
CA LEU A 18 17.07 -4.90 10.87
C LEU A 18 16.39 -5.58 12.07
N PHE A 19 15.05 -5.64 12.07
CA PHE A 19 14.30 -6.22 13.18
C PHE A 19 14.28 -7.76 13.19
N THR A 20 14.24 -8.39 12.03
CA THR A 20 14.02 -9.85 11.92
C THR A 20 15.23 -10.64 11.42
N GLY A 21 16.25 -9.96 10.87
CA GLY A 21 17.39 -10.59 10.20
C GLY A 21 17.05 -11.25 8.87
N GLN A 22 15.82 -11.08 8.37
CA GLN A 22 15.32 -11.74 7.16
C GLN A 22 14.97 -10.72 6.06
N SER A 23 15.11 -11.12 4.80
CA SER A 23 14.74 -10.31 3.64
C SER A 23 13.38 -10.70 3.08
N MET A 24 12.58 -9.71 2.70
CA MET A 24 11.34 -9.92 1.93
C MET A 24 11.62 -10.12 0.44
N ASN A 25 10.65 -10.67 -0.30
CA ASN A 25 10.78 -10.88 -1.75
C ASN A 25 10.47 -9.60 -2.55
N ASP A 26 11.51 -9.00 -3.16
CA ASP A 26 11.40 -7.78 -3.98
C ASP A 26 10.35 -7.85 -5.09
N LYS A 27 10.17 -9.02 -5.74
CA LYS A 27 9.19 -9.17 -6.82
C LYS A 27 7.76 -9.05 -6.28
N MET A 28 7.49 -9.70 -5.15
CA MET A 28 6.18 -9.66 -4.51
C MET A 28 5.87 -8.25 -3.97
N LEU A 29 6.87 -7.58 -3.38
CA LEU A 29 6.74 -6.20 -2.91
C LEU A 29 6.43 -5.23 -4.06
N LYS A 30 7.09 -5.35 -5.21
CA LYS A 30 6.78 -4.51 -6.39
C LYS A 30 5.36 -4.72 -6.90
N ILE A 31 4.88 -5.97 -6.92
CA ILE A 31 3.50 -6.29 -7.31
C ILE A 31 2.51 -5.69 -6.30
N GLN A 32 2.76 -5.86 -5.00
CA GLN A 32 1.94 -5.30 -3.93
C GLN A 32 1.86 -3.78 -4.04
N PHE A 33 3.00 -3.11 -4.22
CA PHE A 33 3.08 -1.66 -4.37
C PHE A 33 2.28 -1.17 -5.59
N MET A 34 2.45 -1.81 -6.75
CA MET A 34 1.71 -1.41 -7.96
C MET A 34 0.22 -1.63 -7.82
N ALA A 35 -0.21 -2.75 -7.24
CA ALA A 35 -1.63 -3.02 -6.99
C ALA A 35 -2.23 -1.96 -6.05
N MET A 36 -1.54 -1.62 -4.96
CA MET A 36 -1.97 -0.57 -4.04
C MET A 36 -2.00 0.80 -4.72
N PHE A 37 -0.95 1.16 -5.47
CA PHE A 37 -0.87 2.43 -6.17
C PHE A 37 -2.03 2.62 -7.15
N ILE A 38 -2.36 1.58 -7.94
CA ILE A 38 -3.50 1.62 -8.86
C ILE A 38 -4.83 1.71 -8.07
N GLY A 39 -5.02 0.85 -7.06
CA GLY A 39 -6.26 0.82 -6.27
C GLY A 39 -6.57 2.16 -5.59
N VAL A 40 -5.56 2.74 -4.94
CA VAL A 40 -5.68 4.04 -4.25
C VAL A 40 -6.04 5.16 -5.23
N ASN A 41 -5.35 5.25 -6.38
CA ASN A 41 -5.69 6.26 -7.38
C ASN A 41 -7.10 6.05 -7.95
N MET A 42 -7.50 4.80 -8.20
CA MET A 42 -8.85 4.48 -8.68
C MET A 42 -9.94 4.80 -7.64
N THR A 43 -9.63 4.76 -6.34
CA THR A 43 -10.54 5.23 -5.28
C THR A 43 -10.66 6.74 -5.23
N PHE A 44 -9.54 7.47 -5.16
CA PHE A 44 -9.58 8.91 -4.83
C PHE A 44 -9.74 9.81 -6.05
N LEU A 45 -9.37 9.37 -7.26
CA LEU A 45 -9.53 10.17 -8.46
C LEU A 45 -11.01 10.45 -8.79
N PRO A 46 -11.94 9.48 -8.75
CA PRO A 46 -13.38 9.74 -8.85
C PRO A 46 -13.91 10.73 -7.79
N GLN A 47 -13.34 10.70 -6.58
CA GLN A 47 -13.81 11.56 -5.49
C GLN A 47 -13.54 13.05 -5.74
N HIS A 48 -12.50 13.39 -6.52
CA HIS A 48 -12.30 14.77 -6.98
C HIS A 48 -13.44 15.24 -7.90
N PHE A 49 -13.87 14.40 -8.84
CA PHE A 49 -14.99 14.71 -9.74
C PHE A 49 -16.34 14.73 -9.02
N LEU A 50 -16.55 13.84 -8.05
CA LEU A 50 -17.73 13.86 -7.18
C LEU A 50 -17.79 15.14 -6.33
N GLY A 51 -16.66 15.57 -5.77
CA GLY A 51 -16.57 16.84 -5.04
C GLY A 51 -16.88 18.06 -5.91
N LEU A 52 -16.37 18.09 -7.14
CA LEU A 52 -16.67 19.16 -8.12
C LEU A 52 -18.14 19.17 -8.56
N SER A 53 -18.79 18.01 -8.62
CA SER A 53 -20.21 17.88 -8.94
C SER A 53 -21.14 18.08 -7.74
N GLY A 54 -20.59 18.56 -6.61
CA GLY A 54 -21.36 19.02 -5.46
C GLY A 54 -21.76 17.93 -4.47
N MET A 55 -21.22 16.71 -4.57
CA MET A 55 -21.50 15.65 -3.61
C MET A 55 -20.89 16.00 -2.23
N PRO A 56 -21.71 16.25 -1.19
CA PRO A 56 -21.19 16.59 0.12
C PRO A 56 -20.68 15.33 0.85
N ARG A 57 -19.67 15.51 1.69
CA ARG A 57 -19.11 14.43 2.51
C ARG A 57 -20.14 13.92 3.54
N ARG A 58 -20.03 12.64 3.92
CA ARG A 58 -20.77 12.00 5.02
C ARG A 58 -22.27 11.76 4.77
N TYR A 59 -22.64 11.51 3.52
CA TYR A 59 -24.00 11.09 3.16
C TYR A 59 -24.02 9.59 2.87
N SER A 60 -25.02 8.90 3.41
CA SER A 60 -25.26 7.47 3.15
C SER A 60 -25.80 7.25 1.74
N ASP A 61 -26.71 8.12 1.32
CA ASP A 61 -27.46 8.01 0.09
C ASP A 61 -27.18 9.20 -0.83
N TYR A 62 -27.22 8.94 -2.13
CA TYR A 62 -26.90 9.91 -3.16
C TYR A 62 -27.74 9.65 -4.43
N PRO A 63 -28.05 10.69 -5.22
CA PRO A 63 -28.73 10.54 -6.50
C PRO A 63 -28.00 9.62 -7.49
N ASP A 64 -28.75 8.96 -8.37
CA ASP A 64 -28.22 8.03 -9.38
C ASP A 64 -27.14 8.65 -10.29
N ALA A 65 -27.14 9.98 -10.45
CA ALA A 65 -26.11 10.70 -11.20
C ALA A 65 -24.67 10.48 -10.67
N TYR A 66 -24.51 10.15 -9.38
CA TYR A 66 -23.21 9.90 -8.76
C TYR A 66 -22.82 8.42 -8.73
N LEU A 67 -23.72 7.52 -9.12
CA LEU A 67 -23.53 6.08 -8.99
C LEU A 67 -22.32 5.57 -9.77
N THR A 68 -22.12 6.05 -10.99
CA THR A 68 -21.00 5.63 -11.85
C THR A 68 -19.64 5.86 -11.20
N TRP A 69 -19.41 7.07 -10.69
CA TRP A 69 -18.16 7.43 -10.02
C TRP A 69 -17.99 6.73 -8.67
N ASN A 70 -19.09 6.52 -7.92
CA ASN A 70 -19.05 5.78 -6.66
C ASN A 70 -18.74 4.29 -6.87
N VAL A 71 -19.24 3.67 -7.95
CA VAL A 71 -18.89 2.28 -8.31
C VAL A 71 -17.40 2.16 -8.64
N VAL A 72 -16.86 3.06 -9.47
CA VAL A 72 -15.42 3.07 -9.79
C VAL A 72 -14.57 3.27 -8.53
N SER A 73 -14.96 4.21 -7.67
CA SER A 73 -14.30 4.45 -6.39
C SER A 73 -14.30 3.20 -5.50
N SER A 74 -15.42 2.48 -5.47
CA SER A 74 -15.60 1.26 -4.69
C SER A 74 -14.73 0.12 -5.21
N LEU A 75 -14.62 -0.05 -6.53
CA LEU A 75 -13.72 -1.03 -7.13
C LEU A 75 -12.25 -0.76 -6.77
N GLY A 76 -11.82 0.50 -6.84
CA GLY A 76 -10.48 0.89 -6.39
C GLY A 76 -10.25 0.53 -4.91
N SER A 77 -11.27 0.71 -4.07
CA SER A 77 -11.15 0.42 -2.64
C SER A 77 -10.95 -1.07 -2.39
N ILE A 78 -11.67 -1.94 -3.11
CA ILE A 78 -11.51 -3.39 -3.03
C ILE A 78 -10.09 -3.79 -3.45
N ILE A 79 -9.56 -3.24 -4.55
CA ILE A 79 -8.18 -3.49 -4.99
C ILE A 79 -7.17 -3.08 -3.91
N SER A 80 -7.36 -1.92 -3.28
CA SER A 80 -6.48 -1.46 -2.20
C SER A 80 -6.54 -2.37 -0.96
N THR A 81 -7.72 -2.86 -0.57
CA THR A 81 -7.84 -3.80 0.55
C THR A 81 -7.17 -5.13 0.26
N ALA A 82 -7.33 -5.65 -0.96
CA ALA A 82 -6.64 -6.86 -1.41
C ALA A 82 -5.11 -6.68 -1.39
N SER A 83 -4.60 -5.51 -1.75
CA SER A 83 -3.16 -5.22 -1.71
C SER A 83 -2.59 -5.21 -0.28
N ILE A 84 -3.38 -4.80 0.73
CA ILE A 84 -2.98 -4.83 2.14
C ILE A 84 -2.98 -6.28 2.65
N LEU A 85 -3.99 -7.08 2.29
CA LEU A 85 -4.01 -8.52 2.60
C LEU A 85 -2.80 -9.23 1.98
N PHE A 86 -2.44 -8.88 0.75
CA PHE A 86 -1.26 -9.42 0.09
C PHE A 86 0.04 -8.99 0.79
N PHE A 87 0.13 -7.78 1.33
CA PHE A 87 1.28 -7.36 2.15
C PHE A 87 1.42 -8.20 3.43
N MET A 88 0.32 -8.49 4.14
CA MET A 88 0.34 -9.39 5.30
C MET A 88 0.82 -10.79 4.92
N TYR A 89 0.43 -11.28 3.74
CA TYR A 89 0.93 -12.54 3.21
C TYR A 89 2.45 -12.50 2.94
N ILE A 90 2.99 -11.41 2.38
CA ILE A 90 4.45 -11.27 2.15
C ILE A 90 5.21 -11.32 3.47
N MET A 91 4.71 -10.65 4.52
CA MET A 91 5.32 -10.71 5.84
C MET A 91 5.34 -12.15 6.37
N TRP A 92 4.21 -12.86 6.29
CA TRP A 92 4.14 -14.26 6.70
C TRP A 92 5.10 -15.15 5.89
N GLU A 93 5.12 -15.01 4.56
CA GLU A 93 6.00 -15.78 3.66
C GLU A 93 7.47 -15.57 4.01
N SER A 94 7.86 -14.33 4.28
CA SER A 94 9.25 -14.03 4.64
C SER A 94 9.69 -14.77 5.91
N MET A 95 8.84 -14.79 6.94
CA MET A 95 9.11 -15.47 8.22
C MET A 95 9.23 -16.99 8.06
N VAL A 96 8.39 -17.59 7.22
CA VAL A 96 8.41 -19.04 6.96
C VAL A 96 9.61 -19.43 6.10
N ALA A 97 9.94 -18.63 5.09
CA ALA A 97 11.03 -18.93 4.15
C ALA A 97 12.43 -18.69 4.77
N MET A 98 12.52 -17.97 5.90
CA MET A 98 13.77 -17.65 6.61
C MET A 98 14.90 -17.19 5.66
N ARG A 99 14.56 -16.31 4.70
CA ARG A 99 15.52 -15.81 3.71
C ARG A 99 16.53 -14.91 4.41
N LYS A 100 17.69 -15.45 4.77
CA LYS A 100 18.77 -14.67 5.38
C LYS A 100 19.26 -13.62 4.40
N ASN A 101 19.46 -12.41 4.89
CA ASN A 101 20.01 -11.34 4.09
C ASN A 101 21.50 -11.64 3.82
N THR A 102 21.87 -11.92 2.57
CA THR A 102 23.26 -12.29 2.22
C THR A 102 24.17 -11.09 2.01
N PHE A 103 23.61 -9.91 1.73
CA PHE A 103 24.36 -8.68 1.51
C PHE A 103 23.58 -7.45 1.99
N THR A 104 24.24 -6.55 2.71
CA THR A 104 23.70 -5.22 3.01
C THR A 104 23.78 -4.35 1.76
N LYS A 105 22.65 -4.18 1.05
CA LYS A 105 22.53 -3.22 -0.08
C LYS A 105 22.26 -1.78 0.39
N GLN A 106 22.57 -1.48 1.65
CA GLN A 106 22.22 -0.26 2.35
C GLN A 106 23.27 0.82 2.04
N MET A 107 22.84 2.02 1.65
CA MET A 107 23.73 3.16 1.49
C MET A 107 24.22 3.62 2.86
N SER A 108 25.54 3.74 3.04
CA SER A 108 26.12 4.48 4.17
C SER A 108 25.67 5.95 4.09
N PRO A 109 25.16 6.55 5.18
CA PRO A 109 25.90 6.67 6.44
C PRO A 109 25.10 6.45 7.74
N SER A 110 23.90 5.86 7.72
CA SER A 110 23.12 5.73 8.97
C SER A 110 23.69 4.64 9.88
N ILE A 111 23.91 5.02 11.15
CA ILE A 111 24.55 4.20 12.20
C ILE A 111 23.83 2.87 12.46
N GLU A 112 22.53 2.84 12.21
CA GLU A 112 21.67 1.66 12.37
C GLU A 112 22.12 0.47 11.49
N TRP A 113 22.83 0.71 10.38
CA TRP A 113 23.29 -0.36 9.46
C TRP A 113 24.74 -0.79 9.67
N VAL A 114 25.41 -0.29 10.72
CA VAL A 114 26.81 -0.63 11.06
C VAL A 114 26.92 -1.89 11.93
N GLN A 115 25.82 -2.62 12.13
CA GLN A 115 25.78 -3.84 12.96
C GLN A 115 26.56 -5.02 12.40
#